data_AF-A0AAD4R0T2-F1
#
_entry.id   AF-A0AAD4R0T2-F1
#
_cell.length_a   1.000
_cell.length_b   1.000
_cell.length_c   1.000
_cell.angle_alpha   90.00
_cell.angle_beta   90.00
_cell.angle_gamma   90.00
#
_symmetry.space_group_name_H-M   'P 1'
#
loop_
_entity.id
_entity.type
_entity.pdbx_description
1 polymer ?
#
loop_
_entity_poly.entity_id
_entity_poly.type
_entity_poly.pdbx_seq_one_letter_code
_entity_poly.pdbx_strand_id
1 'polypeptide(L)'
;MGAALSQASYQPFIFSLIVGIPSLILYILEVLIIFVNASHFGSAFFRIFIARFITNFIYYFCSYFFIRFGRIGLFFDFFTTIPTILLAFFHFFHFYTVHSDNLSTLFILLNRLTLLVYPIKHAKLPSAYLAAWSSALFAVFCGMLNFLIVFLYRRATAAQIASTGTTRLVDQKVELRLTIYAIVTFAAQFFMALYNAFIYVSSWINPDPIANANLYLTLSNQFCWIYDVTNIVLPAWFLLWASSQIRELIFSLLLPRSWQTQTALFTERRTVPSIKLSRIVGSSSTQ
;
A
#
# COMPACT_ATOMS: atom_id res chain seq x y z
N MET A 1 -5.77 2.19 -36.83
CA MET A 1 -5.74 2.09 -35.35
C MET A 1 -6.54 0.91 -34.80
N GLY A 2 -7.72 0.56 -35.35
CA GLY A 2 -8.56 -0.54 -34.83
C GLY A 2 -7.91 -1.94 -34.79
N ALA A 3 -7.18 -2.34 -35.84
CA ALA A 3 -6.56 -3.68 -35.90
C ALA A 3 -5.36 -3.88 -34.96
N ALA A 4 -4.72 -2.79 -34.49
CA ALA A 4 -3.61 -2.87 -33.55
C ALA A 4 -4.08 -2.99 -32.09
N LEU A 5 -5.28 -2.49 -31.78
CA LEU A 5 -5.90 -2.64 -30.46
C LEU A 5 -6.42 -4.06 -30.22
N SER A 6 -6.83 -4.78 -31.27
CA SER A 6 -7.37 -6.14 -31.16
C SER A 6 -6.31 -7.23 -30.93
N GLN A 7 -5.01 -6.90 -30.99
CA GLN A 7 -3.93 -7.85 -30.67
C GLN A 7 -3.49 -7.81 -29.20
N ALA A 8 -4.09 -6.94 -28.38
CA ALA A 8 -3.82 -6.96 -26.94
C ALA A 8 -4.28 -8.30 -26.35
N SER A 9 -3.36 -9.05 -25.74
CA SER A 9 -3.70 -10.24 -24.97
C SER A 9 -4.69 -9.84 -23.88
N TYR A 10 -5.88 -10.47 -23.82
CA TYR A 10 -6.88 -10.18 -22.78
C TYR A 10 -6.45 -10.68 -21.38
N GLN A 11 -5.52 -11.63 -21.32
CA GLN A 11 -5.08 -12.30 -20.10
C GLN A 11 -4.65 -11.35 -18.97
N PRO A 12 -3.81 -10.32 -19.20
CA PRO A 12 -3.39 -9.40 -18.14
C PRO A 12 -4.55 -8.59 -17.59
N PHE A 13 -5.55 -8.25 -18.42
CA PHE A 13 -6.74 -7.51 -17.98
C PHE A 13 -7.67 -8.38 -17.13
N ILE A 14 -7.90 -9.63 -17.56
CA ILE A 14 -8.71 -10.60 -16.80
C ILE A 14 -8.08 -10.85 -15.43
N PHE A 15 -6.76 -11.06 -15.39
CA PHE A 15 -6.02 -11.21 -14.13
C PHE A 15 -6.18 -9.96 -13.24
N SER A 16 -6.03 -8.77 -13.82
CA SER A 16 -6.26 -7.50 -13.12
C SER A 16 -7.65 -7.39 -12.50
N LEU A 17 -8.69 -7.83 -13.22
CA LEU A 17 -10.08 -7.82 -12.73
C LEU A 17 -10.26 -8.79 -11.55
N ILE A 18 -9.78 -10.02 -11.70
CA ILE A 18 -9.94 -11.09 -10.70
C ILE A 18 -9.26 -10.72 -9.39
N VAL A 19 -8.06 -10.14 -9.44
CA VAL A 19 -7.30 -9.81 -8.23
C VAL A 19 -7.62 -8.40 -7.74
N GLY A 20 -7.83 -7.45 -8.66
CA GLY A 20 -8.03 -6.04 -8.36
C GLY A 20 -9.37 -5.74 -7.71
N ILE A 21 -10.49 -6.30 -8.22
CA ILE A 21 -11.82 -5.98 -7.69
C ILE A 21 -11.98 -6.41 -6.23
N PRO A 22 -11.68 -7.66 -5.82
CA PRO A 22 -11.80 -8.06 -4.42
C PRO A 22 -10.89 -7.23 -3.50
N SER A 23 -9.70 -6.90 -3.99
CA SER A 23 -8.73 -6.09 -3.24
C SER A 23 -9.20 -4.64 -3.08
N LEU A 24 -9.84 -4.05 -4.09
CA LEU A 24 -10.43 -2.72 -4.00
C LEU A 24 -11.57 -2.70 -2.98
N ILE A 25 -12.44 -3.72 -2.99
CA ILE A 25 -13.53 -3.86 -2.01
C ILE A 25 -12.95 -3.92 -0.60
N LEU A 26 -11.92 -4.74 -0.38
CA LEU A 26 -11.22 -4.81 0.89
C LEU A 26 -10.65 -3.44 1.29
N TYR A 27 -9.97 -2.75 0.37
CA TYR A 27 -9.37 -1.44 0.64
C TYR A 27 -10.43 -0.39 1.03
N ILE A 28 -11.58 -0.39 0.34
CA ILE A 28 -12.73 0.47 0.68
C ILE A 28 -13.19 0.17 2.11
N LEU A 29 -13.37 -1.10 2.47
CA LEU A 29 -13.80 -1.50 3.81
C LEU A 29 -12.82 -1.05 4.90
N GLU A 30 -11.51 -1.21 4.67
CA GLU A 30 -10.47 -0.74 5.59
C GLU A 30 -10.58 0.76 5.84
N VAL A 31 -10.72 1.56 4.78
CA VAL A 31 -10.83 3.02 4.87
C VAL A 31 -12.11 3.44 5.58
N LEU A 32 -13.24 2.79 5.27
CA LEU A 32 -14.50 3.05 5.98
C LEU A 32 -14.38 2.75 7.47
N ILE A 33 -13.73 1.65 7.85
CA ILE A 33 -13.50 1.29 9.26
C ILE A 33 -12.62 2.32 9.95
N ILE A 34 -11.52 2.72 9.31
CA ILE A 34 -10.62 3.76 9.85
C ILE A 34 -11.39 5.07 10.04
N PHE A 35 -12.23 5.44 9.07
CA PHE A 35 -13.02 6.66 9.10
C PHE A 35 -14.08 6.65 10.22
N VAL A 36 -14.85 5.57 10.34
CA VAL A 36 -15.88 5.41 11.38
C VAL A 36 -15.25 5.35 12.79
N ASN A 37 -14.04 4.79 12.90
CA ASN A 37 -13.33 4.63 14.17
C ASN A 37 -12.14 5.61 14.29
N ALA A 38 -12.29 6.84 13.78
CA ALA A 38 -11.20 7.82 13.71
C ALA A 38 -10.57 8.14 15.07
N SER A 39 -11.32 8.00 16.17
CA SER A 39 -10.80 8.14 17.55
C SER A 39 -9.72 7.09 17.87
N HIS A 40 -9.86 5.86 17.38
CA HIS A 40 -8.91 4.76 17.58
C HIS A 40 -7.78 4.80 16.55
N PHE A 41 -8.04 5.31 15.35
CA PHE A 41 -7.07 5.38 14.24
C PHE A 41 -6.51 6.80 14.01
N GLY A 42 -6.35 7.59 15.07
CA GLY A 42 -5.93 8.99 14.97
C GLY A 42 -4.48 9.23 14.53
N SER A 43 -3.67 8.18 14.39
CA SER A 43 -2.24 8.28 14.06
C SER A 43 -1.99 8.88 12.67
N ALA A 44 -0.86 9.58 12.51
CA ALA A 44 -0.47 10.19 11.23
C ALA A 44 -0.40 9.16 10.09
N PHE A 45 -0.03 7.91 10.40
CA PHE A 45 0.00 6.81 9.43
C PHE A 45 -1.37 6.59 8.77
N PHE A 46 -2.45 6.49 9.56
CA PHE A 46 -3.78 6.21 9.02
C PHE A 46 -4.33 7.40 8.22
N ARG A 47 -4.00 8.63 8.61
CA ARG A 47 -4.37 9.82 7.82
C ARG A 47 -3.71 9.82 6.44
N ILE A 48 -2.41 9.50 6.38
CA ILE A 48 -1.69 9.39 5.10
C ILE A 48 -2.21 8.20 4.29
N PHE A 49 -2.54 7.09 4.95
CA PHE A 49 -3.14 5.92 4.29
C PHE A 49 -4.49 6.23 3.62
N ILE A 50 -5.37 7.01 4.27
CA ILE A 50 -6.63 7.47 3.67
C ILE A 50 -6.35 8.37 2.46
N ALA A 51 -5.44 9.34 2.59
CA ALA A 51 -5.10 10.23 1.48
C ALA A 51 -4.61 9.44 0.25
N ARG A 52 -3.76 8.44 0.50
CA ARG A 52 -3.26 7.51 -0.52
C ARG A 52 -4.37 6.67 -1.14
N PHE A 53 -5.32 6.20 -0.33
CA PHE A 53 -6.45 5.45 -0.87
C PHE A 53 -7.24 6.28 -1.87
N ILE A 54 -7.51 7.57 -1.58
CA ILE A 54 -8.27 8.44 -2.48
C ILE A 54 -7.57 8.55 -3.83
N THR A 55 -6.25 8.76 -3.83
CA THR A 55 -5.47 8.87 -5.09
C THR A 55 -5.49 7.57 -5.87
N ASN A 56 -5.34 6.43 -5.19
CA ASN A 56 -5.39 5.10 -5.81
C ASN A 56 -6.78 4.74 -6.31
N PHE A 57 -7.83 5.15 -5.60
CA PHE A 57 -9.22 4.93 -6.02
C PHE A 57 -9.54 5.71 -7.29
N ILE A 58 -9.17 7.00 -7.35
CA ILE A 58 -9.35 7.83 -8.55
C ILE A 58 -8.55 7.24 -9.70
N TYR A 59 -7.28 6.88 -9.49
CA TYR A 59 -6.47 6.23 -10.52
C TYR A 59 -7.15 4.96 -11.04
N TYR A 60 -7.56 4.07 -10.13
CA TYR A 60 -8.13 2.77 -10.48
C TYR A 60 -9.39 2.97 -11.30
N PHE A 61 -10.30 3.84 -10.84
CA PHE A 61 -11.50 4.22 -11.57
C PHE A 61 -11.17 4.76 -12.97
N CYS A 62 -10.30 5.77 -13.07
CA CYS A 62 -9.92 6.36 -14.35
C CYS A 62 -9.23 5.35 -15.29
N SER A 63 -8.37 4.47 -14.76
CA SER A 63 -7.69 3.42 -15.52
C SER A 63 -8.69 2.41 -16.09
N TYR A 64 -9.66 1.98 -15.29
CA TYR A 64 -10.68 1.03 -15.74
C TYR A 64 -11.55 1.59 -16.84
N PHE A 65 -12.04 2.81 -16.67
CA PHE A 65 -12.78 3.50 -17.72
C PHE A 65 -11.86 3.72 -18.92
N PHE A 66 -10.85 4.58 -18.82
CA PHE A 66 -10.13 5.08 -19.98
C PHE A 66 -9.25 4.02 -20.69
N ILE A 67 -8.58 3.15 -19.95
CA ILE A 67 -7.58 2.23 -20.52
C ILE A 67 -8.17 0.85 -20.72
N ARG A 68 -8.79 0.28 -19.69
CA ARG A 68 -9.11 -1.15 -19.68
C ARG A 68 -10.38 -1.44 -20.48
N PHE A 69 -11.45 -0.71 -20.23
CA PHE A 69 -12.71 -0.88 -20.98
C PHE A 69 -12.57 -0.47 -22.45
N GLY A 70 -11.80 0.59 -22.74
CA GLY A 70 -11.44 0.96 -24.10
C GLY A 70 -10.68 -0.15 -24.85
N ARG A 71 -9.71 -0.80 -24.18
CA ARG A 71 -8.89 -1.87 -24.80
C ARG A 71 -9.59 -3.21 -24.93
N ILE A 72 -10.47 -3.57 -24.00
CA ILE A 72 -11.24 -4.82 -24.08
C ILE A 72 -12.32 -4.74 -25.18
N GLY A 73 -12.68 -3.54 -25.63
CA GLY A 73 -13.67 -3.32 -26.69
C GLY A 73 -15.12 -3.47 -26.24
N LEU A 74 -15.38 -3.91 -25.01
CA LEU A 74 -16.73 -4.07 -24.43
C LEU A 74 -17.55 -2.77 -24.42
N PHE A 75 -16.89 -1.61 -24.48
CA PHE A 75 -17.53 -0.30 -24.45
C PHE A 75 -17.04 0.60 -25.58
N PHE A 76 -16.54 0.04 -26.69
CA PHE A 76 -15.94 0.83 -27.77
C PHE A 76 -16.90 1.89 -28.31
N ASP A 77 -18.16 1.52 -28.57
CA ASP A 77 -19.20 2.46 -29.04
C ASP A 77 -19.50 3.55 -28.03
N PHE A 78 -19.43 3.25 -26.73
CA PHE A 78 -19.54 4.29 -25.71
C PHE A 78 -18.32 5.21 -25.75
N PHE A 79 -17.10 4.69 -25.86
CA PHE A 79 -15.86 5.49 -25.91
C PHE A 79 -15.82 6.46 -27.09
N THR A 80 -16.33 6.09 -28.26
CA THR A 80 -16.37 6.98 -29.43
C THR A 80 -17.37 8.12 -29.26
N THR A 81 -18.34 8.00 -28.35
CA THR A 81 -19.30 9.07 -28.01
C THR A 81 -18.82 10.01 -26.90
N ILE A 82 -17.75 9.66 -26.19
CA ILE A 82 -17.25 10.47 -25.07
C ILE A 82 -16.67 11.80 -25.60
N PRO A 83 -17.09 12.96 -25.08
CA PRO A 83 -16.50 14.24 -25.46
C PRO A 83 -14.98 14.29 -25.19
N THR A 84 -14.21 14.87 -26.10
CA THR A 84 -12.73 14.99 -25.99
C THR A 84 -12.29 15.61 -24.68
N ILE A 85 -13.04 16.58 -24.15
CA ILE A 85 -12.73 17.22 -22.86
C ILE A 85 -12.78 16.21 -21.69
N LEU A 86 -13.70 15.25 -21.73
CA LEU A 86 -13.83 14.23 -20.70
C LEU A 86 -12.73 13.18 -20.82
N LEU A 87 -12.30 12.83 -22.05
CA LEU A 87 -11.14 11.97 -22.28
C LEU A 87 -9.85 12.63 -21.76
N ALA A 88 -9.66 13.92 -22.03
CA ALA A 88 -8.52 14.70 -21.51
C ALA A 88 -8.52 14.75 -19.98
N PHE A 89 -9.70 14.89 -19.36
CA PHE A 89 -9.87 14.81 -17.91
C PHE A 89 -9.43 13.45 -17.36
N PHE A 90 -9.94 12.34 -17.91
CA PHE A 90 -9.53 11.01 -17.46
C PHE A 90 -8.03 10.76 -17.63
N HIS A 91 -7.46 11.21 -18.74
CA HIS A 91 -6.03 11.14 -18.99
C HIS A 91 -5.25 11.95 -17.94
N PHE A 92 -5.66 13.19 -17.66
CA PHE A 92 -5.05 14.01 -16.62
C PHE A 92 -5.05 13.29 -15.26
N PHE A 93 -6.21 12.81 -14.81
CA PHE A 93 -6.29 12.12 -13.52
C PHE A 93 -5.45 10.84 -13.49
N HIS A 94 -5.44 10.07 -14.58
CA HIS A 94 -4.62 8.87 -14.68
C HIS A 94 -3.13 9.15 -14.46
N PHE A 95 -2.56 10.17 -15.10
CA PHE A 95 -1.13 10.48 -14.94
C PHE A 95 -0.80 11.14 -13.59
N TYR A 96 -1.62 12.09 -13.14
CA TYR A 96 -1.31 12.85 -11.92
C TYR A 96 -1.49 12.03 -10.63
N THR A 97 -2.40 11.06 -10.62
CA THR A 97 -2.61 10.19 -9.46
C THR A 97 -1.41 9.25 -9.22
N VAL A 98 -0.70 8.81 -10.27
CA VAL A 98 0.56 8.05 -10.14
C VAL A 98 1.63 8.87 -9.42
N HIS A 99 1.79 10.14 -9.78
CA HIS A 99 2.72 11.04 -9.08
C HIS A 99 2.30 11.27 -7.62
N SER A 100 0.99 11.37 -7.37
CA SER A 100 0.44 11.52 -6.04
C SER A 100 0.66 10.29 -5.15
N ASP A 101 0.56 9.06 -5.69
CA ASP A 101 0.83 7.83 -4.92
C ASP A 101 2.31 7.71 -4.53
N ASN A 102 3.22 8.04 -5.45
CA ASN A 102 4.66 8.08 -5.17
C ASN A 102 4.98 9.07 -4.03
N LEU A 103 4.37 10.26 -4.06
CA LEU A 103 4.51 11.26 -3.01
C LEU A 103 3.87 10.83 -1.69
N SER A 104 2.76 10.10 -1.72
CA SER A 104 2.12 9.56 -0.53
C SER A 104 2.98 8.48 0.13
N THR A 105 3.55 7.58 -0.68
CA THR A 105 4.48 6.55 -0.23
C THR A 105 5.71 7.17 0.44
N LEU A 106 6.24 8.24 -0.14
CA LEU A 106 7.29 9.06 0.46
C LEU A 106 6.93 9.52 1.87
N PHE A 107 5.78 10.18 2.04
CA PHE A 107 5.38 10.70 3.34
C PHE A 107 5.14 9.59 4.37
N ILE A 108 4.65 8.41 3.96
CA ILE A 108 4.54 7.24 4.87
C ILE A 108 5.91 6.84 5.39
N LEU A 109 6.91 6.76 4.51
CA LEU A 109 8.27 6.37 4.87
C LEU A 109 8.95 7.39 5.77
N LEU A 110 8.85 8.68 5.44
CA LEU A 110 9.39 9.75 6.30
C LEU A 110 8.72 9.75 7.66
N ASN A 111 7.38 9.63 7.72
CA ASN A 111 6.67 9.57 8.99
C ASN A 111 7.18 8.41 9.86
N ARG A 112 7.46 7.24 9.28
CA ARG A 112 8.01 6.09 10.01
C ARG A 112 9.48 6.30 10.42
N LEU A 113 10.29 6.95 9.59
CA LEU A 113 11.67 7.31 9.94
C LEU A 113 11.69 8.26 11.13
N THR A 114 10.91 9.34 11.08
CA THR A 114 10.88 10.35 12.14
C THR A 114 10.46 9.68 13.46
N LEU A 115 9.45 8.82 13.47
CA LEU A 115 9.06 8.09 14.68
C LEU A 115 10.19 7.23 15.29
N LEU A 116 11.10 6.70 14.48
CA LEU A 116 12.16 5.79 14.93
C LEU A 116 13.49 6.49 15.27
N VAL A 117 13.89 7.48 14.48
CA VAL A 117 15.22 8.11 14.60
C VAL A 117 15.16 9.34 15.50
N TYR A 118 14.07 10.11 15.43
CA TYR A 118 14.04 11.45 15.98
C TYR A 118 12.60 11.94 16.19
N PRO A 119 12.11 12.12 17.44
CA PRO A 119 10.90 12.88 17.70
C PRO A 119 11.15 14.37 17.43
N ILE A 120 11.36 14.76 16.16
CA ILE A 120 11.65 16.13 15.76
C ILE A 120 10.34 16.87 15.47
N LYS A 121 10.22 18.05 16.10
CA LYS A 121 9.20 19.06 15.81
C LYS A 121 9.45 19.64 14.41
N HIS A 122 8.64 19.29 13.43
CA HIS A 122 8.84 19.76 12.05
C HIS A 122 8.23 21.14 11.78
N ALA A 123 9.05 22.04 11.22
CA ALA A 123 8.65 23.29 10.57
C ALA A 123 9.13 23.32 9.10
N LYS A 124 8.19 23.67 8.21
CA LYS A 124 8.19 24.06 6.78
C LYS A 124 9.40 23.74 5.86
N LEU A 125 9.11 23.20 4.67
CA LEU A 125 10.03 22.98 3.53
C LEU A 125 9.38 23.38 2.17
N PRO A 126 10.13 23.95 1.19
CA PRO A 126 9.56 24.38 -0.09
C PRO A 126 10.13 23.72 -1.39
N SER A 127 9.27 23.74 -2.44
CA SER A 127 9.49 23.99 -3.88
C SER A 127 9.98 22.89 -4.88
N ALA A 128 9.44 22.96 -6.10
CA ALA A 128 9.05 21.87 -7.02
C ALA A 128 10.07 21.43 -8.10
N TYR A 129 11.21 22.10 -8.26
CA TYR A 129 12.21 21.76 -9.31
C TYR A 129 13.08 20.53 -8.98
N LEU A 130 13.00 20.03 -7.74
CA LEU A 130 13.66 18.80 -7.28
C LEU A 130 13.03 17.52 -7.83
N ALA A 131 11.79 17.54 -8.34
CA ALA A 131 10.92 16.36 -8.47
C ALA A 131 11.46 15.20 -9.36
N ALA A 132 12.21 15.49 -10.42
CA ALA A 132 12.66 14.45 -11.35
C ALA A 132 13.93 13.73 -10.88
N TRP A 133 14.99 14.49 -10.56
CA TRP A 133 16.23 13.97 -9.98
C TRP A 133 16.06 13.54 -8.52
N SER A 134 15.11 14.16 -7.80
CA SER A 134 14.70 13.64 -6.50
C SER A 134 14.17 12.24 -6.72
N SER A 135 13.19 11.94 -7.58
CA SER A 135 12.58 10.60 -7.65
C SER A 135 13.58 9.41 -7.69
N ALA A 136 14.68 9.50 -8.44
CA ALA A 136 15.71 8.46 -8.49
C ALA A 136 16.63 8.45 -7.25
N LEU A 137 17.18 9.60 -6.84
CA LEU A 137 17.93 9.73 -5.58
C LEU A 137 17.04 9.41 -4.37
N PHE A 138 15.75 9.61 -4.51
CA PHE A 138 14.68 9.45 -3.54
C PHE A 138 14.29 7.99 -3.41
N ALA A 139 14.26 7.23 -4.49
CA ALA A 139 14.15 5.77 -4.44
C ALA A 139 15.37 5.15 -3.73
N VAL A 140 16.60 5.59 -4.07
CA VAL A 140 17.82 5.13 -3.38
C VAL A 140 17.80 5.53 -1.91
N PHE A 141 17.47 6.79 -1.61
CA PHE A 141 17.35 7.31 -0.25
C PHE A 141 16.29 6.56 0.55
N CYS A 142 15.10 6.31 -0.02
CA CYS A 142 14.05 5.52 0.62
C CYS A 142 14.46 4.07 0.84
N GLY A 143 15.21 3.46 -0.09
CA GLY A 143 15.77 2.13 0.10
C GLY A 143 16.72 2.08 1.29
N MET A 144 17.69 3.01 1.34
CA MET A 144 18.63 3.13 2.46
C MET A 144 17.91 3.42 3.79
N LEU A 145 16.88 4.26 3.75
CA LEU A 145 16.09 4.70 4.88
C LEU A 145 15.20 3.57 5.43
N ASN A 146 14.60 2.75 4.57
CA ASN A 146 13.91 1.52 4.98
C ASN A 146 14.87 0.53 5.65
N PHE A 147 16.07 0.34 5.08
CA PHE A 147 17.08 -0.54 5.67
C PHE A 147 17.56 -0.03 7.04
N LEU A 148 17.78 1.28 7.16
CA LEU A 148 18.13 1.94 8.41
C LEU A 148 17.02 1.80 9.45
N ILE A 149 15.74 1.96 9.06
CA ILE A 149 14.58 1.75 9.93
C ILE A 149 14.57 0.34 10.50
N VAL A 150 14.77 -0.69 9.66
CA VAL A 150 14.81 -2.09 10.14
C VAL A 150 15.97 -2.30 11.11
N PHE A 151 17.14 -1.76 10.77
CA PHE A 151 18.33 -1.87 11.62
C PHE A 151 18.14 -1.20 12.98
N LEU A 152 17.65 0.05 12.99
CA LEU A 152 17.38 0.80 14.21
C LEU A 152 16.25 0.17 15.02
N TYR A 153 15.21 -0.33 14.37
CA TYR A 153 14.15 -1.10 15.03
C TYR A 153 14.73 -2.32 15.73
N ARG A 154 15.53 -3.17 15.04
CA ARG A 154 16.18 -4.34 15.67
C ARG A 154 17.04 -3.95 16.87
N ARG A 155 17.79 -2.84 16.76
CA ARG A 155 18.66 -2.35 17.85
C ARG A 155 17.86 -1.82 19.04
N ALA A 156 16.82 -1.02 18.79
CA ALA A 156 15.94 -0.47 19.82
C ALA A 156 15.14 -1.58 20.54
N THR A 157 14.65 -2.57 19.78
CA THR A 157 13.99 -3.75 20.33
C THR A 157 14.94 -4.56 21.21
N ALA A 158 16.19 -4.80 20.76
CA ALA A 158 17.18 -5.51 21.58
C ALA A 158 17.49 -4.79 22.91
N ALA A 159 17.60 -3.46 22.89
CA ALA A 159 17.80 -2.65 24.10
C ALA A 159 16.57 -2.61 25.02
N GLN A 160 15.36 -2.60 24.47
CA GLN A 160 14.12 -2.58 25.25
C GLN A 160 13.76 -3.94 25.87
N ILE A 161 14.03 -5.05 25.17
CA ILE A 161 13.82 -6.41 25.71
C ILE A 161 14.68 -6.62 26.97
N ALA A 162 15.86 -6.01 27.03
CA ALA A 162 16.71 -6.07 28.22
C ALA A 162 16.16 -5.30 29.43
N SER A 163 15.17 -4.41 29.25
CA SER A 163 14.75 -3.44 30.28
C SER A 163 13.26 -3.47 30.67
N THR A 164 12.36 -4.11 29.91
CA THR A 164 10.92 -4.03 30.19
C THR A 164 10.14 -5.32 29.96
N GLY A 165 9.25 -5.66 30.90
CA GLY A 165 8.42 -6.87 30.90
C GLY A 165 7.35 -6.97 29.80
N THR A 166 6.55 -8.04 29.88
CA THR A 166 5.79 -8.71 28.81
C THR A 166 4.80 -7.85 28.01
N THR A 167 4.21 -6.80 28.59
CA THR A 167 3.16 -6.00 27.93
C THR A 167 3.70 -5.19 26.74
N ARG A 168 4.96 -4.76 26.79
CA ARG A 168 5.60 -3.97 25.73
C ARG A 168 5.87 -4.77 24.45
N LEU A 169 5.85 -6.11 24.54
CA LEU A 169 6.11 -7.01 23.41
C LEU A 169 4.95 -7.05 22.40
N VAL A 170 3.71 -6.77 22.83
CA VAL A 170 2.53 -6.79 21.95
C VAL A 170 2.56 -5.58 21.00
N ASP A 171 2.79 -4.39 21.54
CA ASP A 171 2.89 -3.15 20.76
C ASP A 171 4.06 -3.22 19.77
N GLN A 172 5.20 -3.76 20.20
CA GLN A 172 6.35 -4.00 19.32
C GLN A 172 6.00 -4.91 18.13
N LYS A 173 5.23 -5.99 18.33
CA LYS A 173 4.84 -6.88 17.23
C LYS A 173 3.96 -6.17 16.20
N VAL A 174 3.05 -5.29 16.63
CA VAL A 174 2.21 -4.51 15.71
C VAL A 174 3.06 -3.52 14.93
N GLU A 175 3.99 -2.82 15.59
CA GLU A 175 4.91 -1.90 14.93
C GLU A 175 5.81 -2.60 13.89
N LEU A 176 6.32 -3.80 14.21
CA LEU A 176 7.10 -4.59 13.26
C LEU A 176 6.29 -4.95 12.02
N ARG A 177 5.04 -5.39 12.19
CA ARG A 177 4.17 -5.73 11.05
C ARG A 177 3.87 -4.51 10.18
N LEU A 178 3.61 -3.35 10.80
CA LEU A 178 3.41 -2.09 10.06
C LEU A 178 4.69 -1.61 9.36
N THR A 179 5.85 -1.92 9.92
CA THR A 179 7.15 -1.66 9.28
C THR A 179 7.35 -2.58 8.07
N ILE A 180 7.06 -3.87 8.21
CA ILE A 180 7.10 -4.85 7.09
C ILE A 180 6.13 -4.41 5.99
N TYR A 181 4.90 -3.99 6.35
CA TYR A 181 3.94 -3.41 5.42
C TYR A 181 4.55 -2.24 4.62
N ALA A 182 5.20 -1.29 5.30
CA ALA A 182 5.80 -0.13 4.64
C ALA A 182 6.93 -0.53 3.68
N ILE A 183 7.77 -1.49 4.07
CA ILE A 183 8.88 -1.99 3.24
C ILE A 183 8.36 -2.71 2.00
N VAL A 184 7.39 -3.62 2.17
CA VAL A 184 6.79 -4.35 1.04
C VAL A 184 6.12 -3.38 0.08
N THR A 185 5.39 -2.41 0.61
CA THR A 185 4.74 -1.40 -0.20
C THR A 185 5.76 -0.53 -0.94
N PHE A 186 6.87 -0.16 -0.30
CA PHE A 186 7.95 0.55 -0.95
C PHE A 186 8.60 -0.29 -2.06
N ALA A 187 8.91 -1.56 -1.79
CA ALA A 187 9.48 -2.46 -2.79
C ALA A 187 8.58 -2.62 -4.01
N ALA A 188 7.26 -2.70 -3.79
CA ALA A 188 6.26 -2.73 -4.84
C ALA A 188 6.27 -1.45 -5.70
N GLN A 189 6.36 -0.28 -5.07
CA GLN A 189 6.47 1.00 -5.77
C GLN A 189 7.79 1.15 -6.52
N PHE A 190 8.89 0.67 -5.94
CA PHE A 190 10.18 0.64 -6.61
C PHE A 190 10.16 -0.25 -7.86
N PHE A 191 9.57 -1.44 -7.75
CA PHE A 191 9.33 -2.31 -8.90
C PHE A 191 8.50 -1.62 -9.98
N MET A 192 7.42 -0.93 -9.59
CA MET A 192 6.60 -0.15 -10.50
C MET A 192 7.38 1.00 -11.19
N ALA A 193 8.28 1.66 -10.47
CA ALA A 193 9.13 2.71 -11.03
C ALA A 193 10.12 2.14 -12.06
N LEU A 194 10.79 1.03 -11.75
CA LEU A 194 11.65 0.31 -12.70
C LEU A 194 10.86 -0.12 -13.94
N TYR A 195 9.64 -0.63 -13.73
CA TYR A 195 8.75 -1.03 -14.80
C TYR A 195 8.40 0.12 -15.75
N ASN A 196 8.07 1.29 -15.21
CA ASN A 196 7.83 2.49 -16.00
C ASN A 196 9.08 2.95 -16.76
N ALA A 197 10.27 2.83 -16.14
CA ALA A 197 11.53 3.14 -16.83
C ALA A 197 11.73 2.20 -18.03
N PHE A 198 11.42 0.91 -17.91
CA PHE A 198 11.46 -0.03 -19.04
C PHE A 198 10.48 0.34 -20.16
N ILE A 199 9.23 0.72 -19.83
CA ILE A 199 8.27 1.23 -20.81
C ILE A 199 8.84 2.45 -21.53
N TYR A 200 9.38 3.42 -20.79
CA TYR A 200 9.95 4.62 -21.39
C TYR A 200 11.12 4.26 -22.32
N VAL A 201 12.13 3.54 -21.82
CA VAL A 201 13.31 3.14 -22.58
C VAL A 201 12.94 2.30 -23.82
N SER A 202 11.91 1.45 -23.74
CA SER A 202 11.43 0.65 -24.89
C SER A 202 10.98 1.47 -26.08
N SER A 203 10.57 2.73 -25.86
CA SER A 203 10.17 3.63 -26.95
C SER A 203 11.35 4.27 -27.68
N TRP A 204 12.59 4.07 -27.19
CA TRP A 204 13.82 4.68 -27.70
C TRP A 204 14.84 3.67 -28.25
N ILE A 205 14.73 2.39 -27.91
CA ILE A 205 15.79 1.40 -28.18
C ILE A 205 15.87 0.98 -29.66
N ASN A 206 14.74 0.77 -30.35
CA ASN A 206 14.76 0.23 -31.71
C ASN A 206 14.72 1.36 -32.75
N PRO A 207 15.57 1.35 -33.78
CA PRO A 207 15.40 2.29 -34.90
C PRO A 207 14.13 1.99 -35.73
N ASP A 208 13.60 0.77 -35.69
CA ASP A 208 12.35 0.43 -36.37
C ASP A 208 11.12 0.93 -35.56
N PRO A 209 10.33 1.88 -36.10
CA PRO A 209 9.16 2.42 -35.41
C PRO A 209 8.08 1.37 -35.16
N ILE A 210 7.95 0.35 -36.00
CA ILE A 210 6.92 -0.70 -35.84
C ILE A 210 7.31 -1.62 -34.68
N ALA A 211 8.57 -2.07 -34.64
CA ALA A 211 9.08 -2.88 -33.55
C ALA A 211 9.02 -2.15 -32.20
N ASN A 212 9.34 -0.85 -32.15
CA ASN A 212 9.17 -0.02 -30.96
C ASN A 212 7.72 0.05 -30.50
N ALA A 213 6.79 0.34 -31.43
CA ALA A 213 5.37 0.44 -31.12
C ALA A 213 4.83 -0.88 -30.52
N ASN A 214 5.24 -2.02 -31.08
CA ASN A 214 4.84 -3.34 -30.58
C ASN A 214 5.41 -3.63 -29.18
N LEU A 215 6.70 -3.35 -28.94
CA LEU A 215 7.30 -3.55 -27.62
C LEU A 215 6.66 -2.64 -26.57
N TYR A 216 6.49 -1.36 -26.88
CA TYR A 216 5.81 -0.39 -26.03
C TYR A 216 4.39 -0.84 -25.72
N LEU A 217 3.63 -1.31 -26.72
CA LEU A 217 2.26 -1.78 -26.52
C LEU A 217 2.21 -3.04 -25.64
N THR A 218 3.11 -4.00 -25.87
CA THR A 218 3.20 -5.22 -25.05
C THR A 218 3.49 -4.88 -23.59
N LEU A 219 4.45 -4.00 -23.31
CA LEU A 219 4.72 -3.54 -21.94
C LEU A 219 3.53 -2.72 -21.40
N SER A 220 2.99 -1.79 -22.18
CA SER A 220 1.81 -1.01 -21.75
C SER A 220 0.58 -1.86 -21.46
N ASN A 221 0.48 -3.08 -21.97
CA ASN A 221 -0.60 -4.03 -21.65
C ASN A 221 -0.40 -4.71 -20.29
N GLN A 222 0.85 -4.96 -19.86
CA GLN A 222 1.12 -5.55 -18.54
C GLN A 222 0.97 -4.53 -17.40
N PHE A 223 1.04 -3.24 -17.73
CA PHE A 223 0.95 -2.14 -16.76
C PHE A 223 -0.28 -2.21 -15.85
N CYS A 224 -1.44 -2.63 -16.38
CA CYS A 224 -2.70 -2.64 -15.63
C CYS A 224 -2.66 -3.54 -14.40
N TRP A 225 -2.20 -4.78 -14.55
CA TRP A 225 -2.16 -5.71 -13.42
C TRP A 225 -0.97 -5.46 -12.50
N ILE A 226 0.18 -5.04 -13.05
CA ILE A 226 1.33 -4.66 -12.24
C ILE A 226 0.95 -3.50 -11.32
N TYR A 227 0.24 -2.49 -11.85
CA TYR A 227 -0.27 -1.39 -11.05
C TYR A 227 -1.23 -1.89 -9.97
N ASP A 228 -2.23 -2.70 -10.32
CA ASP A 228 -3.21 -3.20 -9.35
C ASP A 228 -2.54 -3.95 -8.21
N VAL A 229 -1.61 -4.86 -8.53
CA VAL A 229 -0.88 -5.63 -7.53
C VAL A 229 -0.12 -4.70 -6.59
N THR A 230 0.59 -3.73 -7.14
CA THR A 230 1.49 -2.85 -6.36
C THR A 230 0.77 -1.77 -5.56
N ASN A 231 -0.38 -1.27 -6.04
CA ASN A 231 -1.07 -0.10 -5.47
C ASN A 231 -2.39 -0.42 -4.77
N ILE A 232 -3.03 -1.53 -5.09
CA ILE A 232 -4.34 -1.91 -4.53
C ILE A 232 -4.22 -3.19 -3.72
N VAL A 233 -3.72 -4.27 -4.36
CA VAL A 233 -3.67 -5.60 -3.75
C VAL A 233 -2.72 -5.60 -2.56
N LEU A 234 -1.45 -5.26 -2.76
CA LEU A 234 -0.48 -5.31 -1.67
C LEU A 234 -0.87 -4.39 -0.50
N PRO A 235 -1.25 -3.11 -0.70
CA PRO A 235 -1.68 -2.26 0.40
C PRO A 235 -2.89 -2.81 1.17
N ALA A 236 -3.94 -3.27 0.48
CA ALA A 236 -5.14 -3.78 1.15
C ALA A 236 -4.84 -5.05 1.95
N TRP A 237 -4.23 -6.05 1.31
CA TRP A 237 -4.02 -7.35 1.95
C TRP A 237 -2.96 -7.30 3.07
N PHE A 238 -1.91 -6.48 2.91
CA PHE A 238 -0.89 -6.35 3.95
C PHE A 238 -1.37 -5.50 5.12
N LEU A 239 -2.26 -4.51 4.93
CA LEU A 239 -2.81 -3.76 6.06
C LEU A 239 -3.70 -4.67 6.92
N LEU A 240 -4.60 -5.44 6.28
CA LEU A 240 -5.41 -6.46 6.94
C LEU A 240 -4.55 -7.48 7.71
N TRP A 241 -3.42 -7.89 7.15
CA TRP A 241 -2.48 -8.77 7.84
C TRP A 241 -1.80 -8.08 9.04
N ALA A 242 -1.35 -6.84 8.85
CA ALA A 242 -0.55 -6.11 9.82
C ALA A 242 -1.37 -5.66 11.04
N SER A 243 -2.61 -5.22 10.84
CA SER A 243 -3.48 -4.67 11.88
C SER A 243 -4.51 -5.70 12.37
N SER A 244 -4.32 -6.21 13.59
CA SER A 244 -5.31 -7.11 14.21
C SER A 244 -6.66 -6.42 14.43
N GLN A 245 -6.65 -5.14 14.82
CA GLN A 245 -7.86 -4.36 15.06
C GLN A 245 -8.70 -4.21 13.79
N ILE A 246 -8.07 -3.85 12.66
CA ILE A 246 -8.77 -3.74 11.37
C ILE A 246 -9.33 -5.10 10.96
N ARG A 247 -8.54 -6.17 11.11
CA ARG A 247 -8.98 -7.53 10.77
C ARG A 247 -10.17 -7.99 11.61
N GLU A 248 -10.14 -7.76 12.92
CA GLU A 248 -11.25 -8.08 13.83
C GLU A 248 -12.52 -7.32 13.45
N LEU A 249 -12.40 -6.02 13.15
CA LEU A 249 -13.54 -5.20 12.71
C LEU A 249 -14.10 -5.68 11.37
N ILE A 250 -13.25 -5.96 10.37
CA ILE A 250 -13.68 -6.49 9.07
C ILE A 250 -14.38 -7.84 9.23
N PHE A 251 -13.78 -8.76 10.00
CA PHE A 251 -14.40 -10.07 10.23
C PHE A 251 -15.68 -9.97 11.03
N SER A 252 -15.81 -9.01 11.94
CA SER A 252 -17.07 -8.77 12.66
C SER A 252 -18.20 -8.28 11.75
N LEU A 253 -17.86 -7.60 10.65
CA LEU A 253 -18.81 -7.13 9.65
C LEU A 253 -19.17 -8.22 8.63
N LEU A 254 -18.19 -9.03 8.21
CA LEU A 254 -18.38 -10.01 7.13
C LEU A 254 -18.83 -11.40 7.61
N LEU A 255 -18.44 -11.82 8.82
CA LEU A 255 -18.75 -13.16 9.32
C LEU A 255 -19.99 -13.18 10.22
N PRO A 256 -20.87 -14.19 10.10
CA PRO A 256 -21.99 -14.39 11.01
C PRO A 256 -21.53 -14.47 12.48
N ARG A 257 -22.34 -13.99 13.42
CA ARG A 257 -22.03 -14.01 14.87
C ARG A 257 -21.62 -15.39 15.39
N SER A 258 -22.17 -16.48 14.84
CA SER A 258 -21.82 -17.85 15.22
C SER A 258 -20.36 -18.23 14.92
N TRP A 259 -19.74 -17.61 13.92
CA TRP A 259 -18.34 -17.84 13.55
C TRP A 259 -17.38 -16.97 14.38
N GLN A 260 -17.87 -15.84 14.89
CA GLN A 260 -17.09 -14.91 15.72
C GLN A 260 -16.70 -15.53 17.07
N THR A 261 -17.59 -16.32 17.68
CA THR A 261 -17.34 -17.02 18.95
C THR A 261 -16.20 -18.03 18.83
N GLN A 262 -16.05 -18.69 17.67
CA GLN A 262 -14.95 -19.62 17.44
C GLN A 262 -13.61 -18.90 17.30
N THR A 263 -13.57 -17.76 16.60
CA THR A 263 -12.35 -16.94 16.47
C THR A 263 -11.92 -16.31 17.79
N ALA A 264 -12.85 -15.94 18.67
CA ALA A 264 -12.55 -15.45 20.00
C ALA A 264 -11.83 -16.54 20.84
N LEU A 265 -12.30 -17.78 20.80
CA LEU A 265 -11.68 -18.92 21.50
C LEU A 265 -10.24 -19.21 21.03
N PHE A 266 -9.95 -19.02 19.74
CA PHE A 266 -8.58 -19.16 19.21
C PHE A 266 -7.66 -18.02 19.63
N THR A 267 -8.21 -16.83 19.86
CA THR A 267 -7.44 -15.65 20.28
C THR A 267 -7.14 -15.70 21.77
N GLU A 268 -8.11 -16.16 22.59
CA GLU A 268 -7.99 -16.30 24.04
C GLU A 268 -7.03 -17.44 24.45
N ARG A 269 -6.90 -18.51 23.64
CA ARG A 269 -5.84 -19.53 23.87
C ARG A 269 -4.41 -19.02 23.65
N ARG A 270 -4.21 -17.86 23.03
CA ARG A 270 -2.88 -17.26 22.80
C ARG A 270 -2.49 -16.23 23.84
N THR A 271 -3.43 -15.70 24.62
CA THR A 271 -3.07 -15.02 25.86
C THR A 271 -2.59 -16.08 26.83
N VAL A 272 -1.26 -16.17 26.96
CA VAL A 272 -0.56 -17.07 27.89
C VAL A 272 -1.33 -17.05 29.21
N PRO A 273 -1.77 -18.20 29.75
CA PRO A 273 -2.43 -18.24 31.04
C PRO A 273 -1.52 -17.48 32.00
N SER A 274 -2.02 -16.38 32.56
CA SER A 274 -1.30 -15.66 33.58
C SER A 274 -1.03 -16.69 34.66
N ILE A 275 0.22 -17.16 34.72
CA ILE A 275 0.70 -17.94 35.83
C ILE A 275 0.50 -16.98 36.99
N LYS A 276 -0.58 -17.19 37.76
CA LYS A 276 -0.72 -16.59 39.07
C LYS A 276 0.51 -17.08 39.82
N LEU A 277 1.56 -16.26 39.82
CA LEU A 277 2.65 -16.30 40.77
C LEU A 277 2.04 -15.89 42.11
N SER A 278 1.11 -16.71 42.59
CA SER A 278 0.68 -16.67 43.96
C SER A 278 1.87 -17.14 44.78
N ARG A 279 2.38 -16.18 45.58
CA ARG A 279 2.79 -16.45 46.96
C ARG A 279 4.15 -17.15 47.11
N ILE A 280 5.22 -16.37 47.11
CA ILE A 280 6.33 -16.53 48.08
C ILE A 280 6.86 -15.13 48.44
N VAL A 281 6.07 -14.33 49.16
CA VAL A 281 6.63 -13.25 49.97
C VAL A 281 6.61 -13.79 51.39
N GLY A 282 7.78 -14.28 51.82
CA GLY A 282 8.00 -14.72 53.18
C GLY A 282 7.77 -13.55 54.13
N SER A 283 6.90 -13.78 55.11
CA SER A 283 6.81 -12.96 56.31
C SER A 283 8.10 -13.12 57.12
N SER A 284 9.05 -12.22 56.96
CA SER A 284 10.13 -12.05 57.93
C SER A 284 9.60 -11.17 59.08
N SER A 285 8.98 -11.82 60.05
CA SER A 285 8.81 -11.26 61.39
C SER A 285 10.17 -11.31 62.10
N THR A 286 10.80 -10.15 62.30
CA THR A 286 11.87 -10.00 63.30
C THR A 286 11.32 -9.25 64.50
N GLN A 287 11.38 -9.96 65.62
CA GLN A 287 11.32 -9.47 66.99
C GLN A 287 12.44 -8.49 67.30
#